data_AF-A0A7X7P6N6-F1
#
_entry.id   AF-A0A7X7P6N6-F1
#
_cell.length_a   1.000
_cell.length_b   1.000
_cell.length_c   1.000
_cell.angle_alpha   90.00
_cell.angle_beta   90.00
_cell.angle_gamma   90.00
#
_symmetry.space_group_name_H-M   'P 1'
#
loop_
_entity.id
_entity.type
_entity.pdbx_description
1 polymer ?
#
loop_
_entity_poly.entity_id
_entity_poly.type
_entity_poly.pdbx_seq_one_letter_code
_entity_poly.pdbx_strand_id
1 'polypeptide(L)'
;MKKRNKGFTLIELLVTIALMSIFSVFALRLFTNGFILHNDYRARSLDFFEETVKKSKAEKLLKEYPIRCDPKGTWTFNSENSDSLMNLFPYKASRCAHKAGGWIVIYAEGFSTFVLM
;
A
#
# COMPACT_ATOMS: atom_id res chain seq x y z
N MET A 1 -11.38 -2.75 -68.75
CA MET A 1 -10.14 -2.40 -68.01
C MET A 1 -9.93 -3.41 -66.89
N LYS A 2 -8.92 -4.29 -67.00
CA LYS A 2 -8.70 -5.40 -66.06
C LYS A 2 -7.92 -4.87 -64.85
N LYS A 3 -8.53 -4.83 -63.65
CA LYS A 3 -7.85 -4.48 -62.39
C LYS A 3 -6.70 -5.47 -62.19
N ARG A 4 -5.46 -4.96 -62.19
CA ARG A 4 -4.26 -5.75 -61.90
C ARG A 4 -4.22 -5.99 -60.38
N ASN A 5 -4.55 -7.19 -59.93
CA ASN A 5 -4.38 -7.58 -58.53
C ASN A 5 -2.87 -7.50 -58.22
N LYS A 6 -2.46 -6.50 -57.44
CA LYS A 6 -1.09 -6.39 -56.93
C LYS A 6 -0.96 -7.38 -55.78
N GLY A 7 -0.40 -8.56 -56.06
CA GLY A 7 -0.02 -9.53 -55.04
C GLY A 7 1.25 -9.11 -54.30
N PHE A 8 1.47 -9.68 -53.12
CA PHE A 8 2.70 -9.51 -52.35
C PHE A 8 3.84 -10.28 -53.00
N THR A 9 5.01 -9.65 -53.16
CA THR A 9 6.19 -10.40 -53.63
C THR A 9 6.82 -11.20 -52.49
N LEU A 10 7.49 -12.31 -52.82
CA LEU A 10 8.14 -13.17 -51.80
C LEU A 10 9.16 -12.38 -50.96
N ILE A 11 9.89 -11.47 -51.59
CA ILE A 11 10.90 -10.66 -50.90
C ILE A 11 10.27 -9.65 -49.96
N GLU A 12 9.15 -9.05 -50.36
CA GLU A 12 8.37 -8.13 -49.55
C GLU A 12 7.76 -8.86 -48.34
N LEU A 13 7.33 -10.12 -48.50
CA LEU A 13 6.90 -10.98 -47.40
C LEU A 13 8.05 -11.28 -46.42
N LEU A 14 9.24 -11.63 -46.93
CA LEU A 14 10.42 -11.92 -46.11
C LEU A 14 10.86 -10.70 -45.29
N VAL A 15 10.91 -9.52 -45.91
CA VAL A 15 11.29 -8.27 -45.25
C VAL A 15 10.25 -7.88 -44.19
N THR A 16 8.96 -8.04 -44.48
CA THR A 16 7.90 -7.72 -43.50
C THR A 16 7.93 -8.63 -42.28
N ILE A 17 8.14 -9.94 -42.44
CA ILE A 17 8.28 -10.88 -41.31
C ILE A 17 9.53 -10.55 -40.49
N ALA A 18 10.65 -10.22 -41.14
CA ALA A 18 11.88 -9.83 -40.46
C ALA A 18 11.72 -8.54 -39.64
N LEU A 19 11.01 -7.54 -40.16
CA LEU A 19 10.71 -6.32 -39.42
C LEU A 19 9.74 -6.58 -38.27
N MET A 20 8.68 -7.37 -38.51
CA MET A 20 7.70 -7.72 -37.47
C MET A 20 8.32 -8.46 -36.29
N SER A 21 9.28 -9.35 -36.53
CA SER A 21 9.96 -10.07 -35.44
C SER A 21 10.80 -9.14 -34.57
N ILE A 22 11.54 -8.20 -35.18
CA ILE A 22 12.31 -7.18 -34.46
C ILE A 22 11.36 -6.32 -33.61
N PHE A 23 10.31 -5.76 -34.21
CA PHE A 23 9.34 -4.94 -33.47
C PHE A 23 8.62 -5.71 -32.36
N SER A 24 8.31 -6.99 -32.59
CA SER A 24 7.66 -7.85 -31.59
C SER A 24 8.51 -8.03 -30.33
N VAL A 25 9.83 -8.21 -30.47
CA VAL A 25 10.74 -8.32 -29.31
C VAL A 25 10.74 -7.03 -28.49
N PHE A 26 10.80 -5.86 -29.14
CA PHE A 26 10.75 -4.58 -28.43
C PHE A 26 9.38 -4.35 -27.77
N ALA A 27 8.29 -4.66 -28.47
CA ALA A 27 6.94 -4.52 -27.95
C ALA A 27 6.70 -5.42 -26.73
N LEU A 28 7.16 -6.67 -26.77
CA LEU A 28 7.06 -7.60 -25.65
C LEU A 28 7.83 -7.09 -24.43
N ARG A 29 9.06 -6.59 -24.61
CA ARG A 29 9.87 -6.03 -23.51
C ARG A 29 9.22 -4.80 -22.88
N LEU A 30 8.69 -3.89 -23.69
CA LEU A 30 7.97 -2.72 -23.21
C LEU A 30 6.70 -3.10 -22.45
N PHE A 31 5.94 -4.05 -22.99
CA PHE A 31 4.74 -4.57 -22.35
C PHE A 31 5.06 -5.22 -21.00
N THR A 32 6.06 -6.09 -20.92
CA THR A 32 6.45 -6.75 -19.66
C THR A 32 6.89 -5.73 -18.61
N ASN A 33 7.70 -4.74 -18.99
CA ASN A 33 8.16 -3.72 -18.07
C ASN A 33 7.00 -2.85 -17.56
N GLY A 34 6.09 -2.44 -18.46
CA GLY A 34 4.90 -1.67 -18.09
C GLY A 34 3.97 -2.46 -17.17
N PHE A 35 3.81 -3.77 -17.42
CA PHE A 35 2.95 -4.63 -16.61
C PHE A 35 3.53 -4.88 -15.21
N ILE A 36 4.84 -5.13 -15.11
CA ILE A 36 5.53 -5.26 -13.82
C ILE A 36 5.39 -3.97 -13.02
N LEU A 37 5.64 -2.83 -13.66
CA LEU A 37 5.52 -1.52 -13.01
C LEU A 37 4.09 -1.26 -12.52
N HIS A 38 3.08 -1.57 -13.33
CA HIS A 38 1.68 -1.42 -12.93
C HIS A 38 1.31 -2.30 -11.72
N ASN A 39 1.78 -3.55 -11.70
CA ASN A 39 1.56 -4.44 -10.56
C ASN A 39 2.27 -3.97 -9.30
N ASP A 40 3.50 -3.45 -9.41
CA ASP A 40 4.23 -2.88 -8.27
C ASP A 40 3.50 -1.64 -7.71
N TYR A 41 3.04 -0.72 -8.58
CA TYR A 41 2.20 0.41 -8.14
C TYR A 41 0.89 -0.04 -7.48
N ARG A 42 0.26 -1.09 -8.02
CA ARG A 42 -0.96 -1.64 -7.43
C ARG A 42 -0.68 -2.26 -6.06
N ALA A 43 0.40 -3.02 -5.92
CA ALA A 43 0.79 -3.60 -4.64
C ALA A 43 1.08 -2.50 -3.60
N ARG A 44 1.92 -1.52 -3.96
CA ARG A 44 2.23 -0.38 -3.06
C ARG A 44 1.01 0.45 -2.68
N SER A 45 0.05 0.63 -3.59
CA SER A 45 -1.18 1.36 -3.28
C SER A 45 -2.12 0.58 -2.38
N LEU A 46 -2.15 -0.76 -2.48
CA LEU A 46 -2.87 -1.63 -1.53
C LEU A 46 -2.22 -1.57 -0.15
N ASP A 47 -0.89 -1.65 -0.05
CA ASP A 47 -0.17 -1.52 1.22
C ASP A 47 -0.43 -0.16 1.87
N PHE A 48 -0.38 0.92 1.07
CA PHE A 48 -0.68 2.27 1.54
C PHE A 48 -2.13 2.40 2.02
N PHE A 49 -3.08 1.80 1.31
CA PHE A 49 -4.48 1.78 1.71
C PHE A 49 -4.67 1.02 3.03
N GLU A 50 -4.05 -0.15 3.16
CA GLU A 50 -4.11 -0.96 4.38
C GLU A 50 -3.55 -0.19 5.58
N GLU A 51 -2.40 0.47 5.43
CA GLU A 51 -1.83 1.32 6.48
C GLU A 51 -2.74 2.51 6.83
N THR A 52 -3.39 3.12 5.85
CA THR A 52 -4.36 4.20 6.08
C THR A 52 -5.58 3.71 6.87
N VAL A 53 -6.07 2.51 6.56
CA VAL A 53 -7.18 1.87 7.30
C VAL A 53 -6.75 1.51 8.72
N LYS A 54 -5.56 0.95 8.93
CA LYS A 54 -5.03 0.68 10.28
C LYS A 54 -4.92 1.97 11.10
N LYS A 55 -4.36 3.02 10.52
CA LYS A 55 -4.22 4.32 11.17
C LYS A 55 -5.57 4.92 11.57
N SER A 56 -6.53 4.95 10.66
CA SER A 56 -7.87 5.50 10.95
C SER A 56 -8.61 4.69 12.02
N LYS A 57 -8.50 3.36 12.01
CA LYS A 57 -9.07 2.50 13.06
C LYS A 57 -8.40 2.76 14.42
N ALA A 58 -7.08 2.88 14.46
CA ALA A 58 -6.34 3.20 15.67
C ALA A 58 -6.75 4.57 16.25
N GLU A 59 -6.79 5.61 15.42
CA GLU A 59 -7.22 6.95 15.84
C GLU A 59 -8.66 6.96 16.35
N LYS A 60 -9.57 6.23 15.70
CA LYS A 60 -10.95 6.12 16.14
C LYS A 60 -11.05 5.49 17.53
N LEU A 61 -10.36 4.36 17.75
CA LEU A 61 -10.35 3.68 19.05
C LEU A 61 -9.76 4.57 20.16
N LEU A 62 -8.70 5.31 19.86
CA LEU A 62 -8.05 6.21 20.83
C LEU A 62 -8.89 7.46 21.16
N LYS A 63 -9.81 7.86 20.28
CA LYS A 63 -10.77 8.94 20.54
C LYS A 63 -12.00 8.47 21.32
N GLU A 64 -12.44 7.24 21.07
CA GLU A 64 -13.65 6.69 21.68
C GLU A 64 -13.43 6.19 23.11
N TYR A 65 -12.24 5.66 23.42
CA TYR A 65 -11.96 5.04 24.71
C TYR A 65 -10.80 5.74 25.42
N PRO A 66 -10.95 6.10 26.71
CA PRO A 66 -9.86 6.67 27.48
C PRO A 66 -8.73 5.65 27.63
N ILE A 67 -7.49 6.14 27.71
CA ILE A 67 -6.29 5.31 27.83
C ILE A 67 -5.56 5.57 29.16
N ARG A 68 -4.77 4.60 29.60
CA ARG A 68 -3.81 4.74 30.69
C ARG A 68 -2.43 4.30 30.22
N CYS A 69 -1.43 5.12 30.52
CA CYS A 69 -0.03 4.83 30.21
C CYS A 69 0.71 4.55 31.52
N ASP A 70 1.22 3.33 31.63
CA ASP A 70 2.01 2.88 32.77
C ASP A 70 3.41 3.54 32.78
N PRO A 71 4.05 3.66 33.95
CA PRO A 71 5.42 4.17 34.06
C PRO A 71 6.46 3.33 33.29
N LYS A 72 6.12 2.06 33.01
CA LYS A 72 6.96 1.13 32.25
C LYS A 72 6.88 1.35 30.73
N GLY A 73 6.07 2.30 30.26
CA GLY A 73 5.88 2.62 28.84
C GLY A 73 4.88 1.70 28.13
N THR A 74 4.17 0.84 28.86
CA THR A 74 3.02 0.06 28.38
C THR A 74 1.74 0.87 28.54
N TRP A 75 0.76 0.70 27.65
CA TRP A 75 -0.53 1.38 27.78
C TRP A 75 -1.70 0.42 27.56
N THR A 76 -2.83 0.75 28.17
CA THR A 76 -4.08 -0.02 28.11
C THR A 76 -5.29 0.91 27.99
N PHE A 77 -6.40 0.40 27.48
CA PHE A 77 -7.68 1.13 27.46
C PHE A 77 -8.30 1.07 28.85
N ASN A 78 -8.77 2.22 29.35
CA ASN A 78 -9.42 2.36 30.65
C ASN A 78 -10.92 2.02 30.55
N SER A 79 -11.23 0.77 30.21
CA SER A 79 -12.60 0.24 30.11
C SER A 79 -12.65 -1.21 30.56
N GLU A 80 -13.84 -1.71 30.92
CA GLU A 80 -14.05 -3.12 31.29
C GLU A 80 -13.66 -4.12 30.18
N ASN A 81 -13.65 -3.66 28.92
CA ASN A 81 -13.29 -4.46 27.74
C ASN A 81 -11.86 -4.18 27.25
N SER A 82 -10.94 -3.79 28.13
CA SER A 82 -9.56 -3.40 27.78
C SER A 82 -8.85 -4.42 26.90
N ASP A 83 -8.99 -5.71 27.22
CA ASP A 83 -8.28 -6.79 26.55
C ASP A 83 -8.85 -7.03 25.13
N SER A 84 -10.17 -6.91 24.98
CA SER A 84 -10.82 -6.98 23.67
C SER A 84 -10.43 -5.79 22.78
N LEU A 85 -10.38 -4.58 23.36
CA LEU A 85 -9.99 -3.36 22.64
C LEU A 85 -8.51 -3.39 22.24
N MET A 86 -7.63 -3.96 23.08
CA MET A 86 -6.22 -4.16 22.72
C MET A 86 -6.04 -5.16 21.59
N ASN A 87 -6.83 -6.23 21.55
CA ASN A 87 -6.83 -7.16 20.43
C ASN A 87 -7.36 -6.53 19.12
N LEU A 88 -8.24 -5.52 19.23
CA LEU A 88 -8.78 -4.78 18.08
C LEU A 88 -7.81 -3.71 17.56
N PHE A 89 -6.84 -3.29 18.36
CA PHE A 89 -5.87 -2.27 18.01
C PHE A 89 -4.88 -2.82 16.97
N PRO A 90 -4.73 -2.16 15.80
CA PRO A 90 -4.01 -2.75 14.68
C PRO A 90 -2.48 -2.80 14.86
N TYR A 91 -1.92 -2.14 15.88
CA TYR A 91 -0.48 -2.08 16.12
C TYR A 91 -0.06 -2.80 17.41
N LYS A 92 0.59 -3.96 17.27
CA LYS A 92 0.99 -4.82 18.40
C LYS A 92 2.18 -4.27 19.21
N ALA A 93 3.11 -3.57 18.56
CA ALA A 93 4.29 -3.00 19.20
C ALA A 93 4.07 -1.50 19.44
N SER A 94 3.18 -1.17 20.39
CA SER A 94 2.91 0.22 20.75
C SER A 94 3.42 0.54 22.16
N ARG A 95 4.05 1.70 22.32
CA ARG A 95 4.58 2.23 23.58
C ARG A 95 3.95 3.58 23.86
N CYS A 96 3.92 3.97 25.12
CA CYS A 96 3.44 5.27 25.52
C CYS A 96 4.52 6.08 26.24
N ALA A 97 4.43 7.41 26.13
CA ALA A 97 5.23 8.33 26.92
C ALA A 97 4.38 9.53 27.37
N HIS A 98 4.60 9.96 28.60
CA HIS A 98 4.02 11.19 29.12
C HIS A 98 4.82 12.39 28.63
N LYS A 99 4.12 13.39 28.07
CA LYS A 99 4.72 14.69 27.71
C LYS A 99 4.22 15.79 28.64
N ALA A 100 5.04 16.85 28.75
CA ALA A 100 4.70 18.06 29.49
C ALA A 100 3.34 18.60 29.04
N GLY A 101 2.47 18.95 30.00
CA GLY A 101 1.12 19.45 29.74
C GLY A 101 0.01 18.41 29.77
N GLY A 102 0.23 17.21 30.32
CA GLY A 102 -0.81 16.19 30.52
C GLY A 102 -1.13 15.34 29.29
N TRP A 103 -0.29 15.39 28.27
CA TRP A 103 -0.48 14.64 27.02
C TRP A 103 0.18 13.26 27.10
N ILE A 104 -0.53 12.24 26.62
CA ILE A 104 0.03 10.91 26.40
C ILE A 104 0.31 10.75 24.91
N VAL A 105 1.54 10.37 24.57
CA VAL A 105 1.90 10.05 23.18
C VAL A 105 2.00 8.54 23.06
N ILE A 106 1.28 7.98 22.09
CA ILE A 106 1.39 6.57 21.72
C ILE A 106 2.23 6.48 20.45
N TYR A 107 3.31 5.71 20.52
CA TYR A 107 4.22 5.41 19.42
C TYR A 107 4.10 3.95 19.04
N ALA A 108 3.88 3.68 17.77
CA ALA A 108 3.94 2.36 17.15
C ALA A 108 4.70 2.44 15.82
N GLU A 109 5.11 1.30 15.26
CA GLU A 109 5.80 1.26 13.98
C GLU A 109 4.97 1.97 12.89
N GLY A 110 5.46 3.11 12.39
CA GLY A 110 4.77 3.92 11.38
C GLY A 110 3.60 4.78 11.87
N PHE A 111 3.27 4.76 13.17
CA PHE A 111 2.14 5.49 13.74
C PHE A 111 2.54 6.24 15.02
N SER A 112 2.27 7.54 15.07
CA SER A 112 2.35 8.31 16.31
C SER A 112 1.14 9.22 16.42
N THR A 113 0.52 9.24 17.60
CA THR A 113 -0.59 10.13 17.87
C THR A 113 -0.55 10.65 19.30
N PHE A 114 -1.10 11.85 19.46
CA PHE A 114 -1.25 12.52 20.74
C PHE A 114 -2.68 12.28 21.24
N VAL A 115 -2.79 11.80 22.46
CA VAL A 115 -4.08 11.64 23.13
C VAL A 115 -4.07 12.58 24.33
N LEU A 116 -5.05 13.49 24.35
CA LEU A 116 -5.30 14.32 25.52
C LEU A 116 -5.96 13.44 26.59
N MET A 117 -5.43 13.50 27.81
CA MET A 117 -6.03 12.85 28.97
C MET A 117 -7.16 13.69 29.56
#